data_AF-A0A5J4X9S5-F1
#
_entry.id   AF-A0A5J4X9S5-F1
#
_cell.length_a   1.000
_cell.length_b   1.000
_cell.length_c   1.000
_cell.angle_alpha   90.00
_cell.angle_beta   90.00
_cell.angle_gamma   90.00
#
_symmetry.space_group_name_H-M   'P 1'
#
loop_
_entity.id
_entity.type
_entity.pdbx_description
1 polymer ?
#
loop_
_entity_poly.entity_id
_entity_poly.type
_entity_poly.pdbx_seq_one_letter_code
_entity_poly.pdbx_strand_id
1 'polypeptide(L)'
;MQDFGVDEDKLQEQFLQESMQQAILNNPELFKGKIVLDIGCGSGKLSFFAVHYGATHVYAIDCYSIINDSQTTEKLNNVSDKFTLIKDRIDNVVLPVDYVDVIVSEWMGYCIFFDSMLDPVIFARDKWLRKDTGRIFPDRARLHIMGIKNLLNKKAKDINQPIVGVCDNEQVITNECTLVEIDLMTITTPELHFSLPFQLKVKTSGILFALVAYFDVAFSHSSNSPQQSFVELDDEKKTQQYLFFSRKPYVMNWQQTVFSLPKIWNVDNNDILMGEFTLCSNTSSNEEMNITILYKHIHNDSEQGLMIKDEQQKKYILG
;
A
#
# COMPACT_ATOMS: atom_id res chain seq x y z
N MET A 1 22.47 -23.36 3.20
CA MET A 1 21.34 -22.48 3.54
C MET A 1 21.63 -21.19 2.82
N GLN A 2 21.16 -21.09 1.57
CA GLN A 2 21.41 -19.95 0.69
C GLN A 2 20.28 -18.95 0.92
N ASP A 3 20.65 -17.69 1.11
CA ASP A 3 19.78 -16.60 1.52
C ASP A 3 18.94 -16.13 0.32
N PHE A 4 17.86 -16.87 0.01
CA PHE A 4 16.99 -16.59 -1.14
C PHE A 4 16.12 -15.34 -0.97
N GLY A 5 16.08 -14.71 0.22
CA GLY A 5 15.24 -13.53 0.46
C GLY A 5 15.84 -12.21 -0.06
N VAL A 6 17.18 -12.09 -0.02
CA VAL A 6 17.87 -10.81 -0.30
C VAL A 6 17.78 -10.37 -1.76
N ASP A 7 17.68 -11.30 -2.71
CA ASP A 7 17.56 -10.96 -4.14
C ASP A 7 16.12 -10.57 -4.52
N GLU A 8 15.11 -11.21 -3.93
CA GLU A 8 13.71 -10.89 -4.20
C GLU A 8 13.33 -9.50 -3.65
N ASP A 9 13.71 -9.16 -2.42
CA ASP A 9 13.43 -7.85 -1.81
C ASP A 9 14.07 -6.70 -2.62
N LYS A 10 15.28 -6.92 -3.17
CA LYS A 10 15.96 -5.92 -4.03
C LYS A 10 15.25 -5.69 -5.36
N LEU A 11 14.80 -6.77 -6.01
CA LEU A 11 14.05 -6.70 -7.28
C LEU A 11 12.72 -5.94 -7.11
N GLN A 12 12.11 -6.04 -5.94
CA GLN A 12 10.83 -5.43 -5.59
C GLN A 12 10.95 -3.95 -5.25
N GLU A 13 11.96 -3.59 -4.45
CA GLU A 13 12.31 -2.18 -4.18
C GLU A 13 12.62 -1.43 -5.48
N GLN A 14 13.35 -2.09 -6.39
CA GLN A 14 13.65 -1.56 -7.71
C GLN A 14 12.38 -1.22 -8.50
N PHE A 15 11.36 -2.07 -8.45
CA PHE A 15 10.13 -1.85 -9.19
C PHE A 15 9.31 -0.68 -8.66
N LEU A 16 9.17 -0.54 -7.34
CA LEU A 16 8.50 0.62 -6.73
C LEU A 16 9.22 1.91 -7.13
N GLN A 17 10.54 1.93 -7.02
CA GLN A 17 11.36 3.09 -7.38
C GLN A 17 11.23 3.44 -8.86
N GLU A 18 11.26 2.44 -9.75
CA GLU A 18 11.02 2.64 -11.19
C GLU A 18 9.61 3.18 -11.45
N SER A 19 8.61 2.69 -10.74
CA SER A 19 7.21 3.15 -10.85
C SER A 19 7.07 4.61 -10.46
N MET A 20 7.63 4.99 -9.31
CA MET A 20 7.65 6.37 -8.82
C MET A 20 8.45 7.28 -9.75
N GLN A 21 9.58 6.80 -10.27
CA GLN A 21 10.35 7.52 -11.29
C GLN A 21 9.52 7.78 -12.54
N GLN A 22 8.84 6.76 -13.08
CA GLN A 22 7.97 6.92 -14.24
C GLN A 22 6.81 7.88 -13.97
N ALA A 23 6.24 7.86 -12.77
CA ALA A 23 5.20 8.82 -12.37
C ALA A 23 5.72 10.26 -12.38
N ILE A 24 6.94 10.53 -11.93
CA ILE A 24 7.56 11.86 -12.01
C ILE A 24 7.84 12.23 -13.48
N LEU A 25 8.44 11.31 -14.22
CA LEU A 25 8.83 11.45 -15.62
C LEU A 25 7.68 11.81 -16.56
N ASN A 26 6.55 11.14 -16.37
CA ASN A 26 5.38 11.27 -17.24
C ASN A 26 4.53 12.50 -16.90
N ASN A 27 4.85 13.22 -15.82
CA ASN A 27 4.12 14.40 -15.36
C ASN A 27 5.04 15.60 -15.10
N PRO A 28 5.90 15.99 -16.06
CA PRO A 28 6.91 17.02 -15.85
C PRO A 28 6.30 18.38 -15.49
N GLU A 29 5.08 18.68 -15.93
CA GLU A 29 4.34 19.89 -15.58
C GLU A 29 3.98 20.00 -14.09
N LEU A 30 3.92 18.86 -13.38
CA LEU A 30 3.64 18.81 -11.96
C LEU A 30 4.90 19.04 -11.12
N PHE A 31 6.09 18.88 -11.70
CA PHE A 31 7.37 19.05 -10.98
C PHE A 31 8.16 20.29 -11.43
N LYS A 32 8.08 20.67 -12.70
CA LYS A 32 8.86 21.76 -13.27
C LYS A 32 8.49 23.10 -12.63
N GLY A 33 9.49 23.77 -12.05
CA GLY A 33 9.34 25.05 -11.37
C GLY A 33 8.63 24.95 -10.01
N LYS A 34 8.46 23.75 -9.45
CA LYS A 34 7.75 23.51 -8.19
C LYS A 34 8.70 23.33 -7.01
N ILE A 35 8.19 23.64 -5.81
CA ILE A 35 8.84 23.25 -4.55
C ILE A 35 8.29 21.89 -4.14
N VAL A 36 9.19 20.92 -3.94
CA VAL A 36 8.83 19.53 -3.63
C VAL A 36 9.29 19.17 -2.22
N LEU A 37 8.46 18.43 -1.49
CA LEU A 37 8.80 17.82 -0.21
C LEU A 37 8.88 16.30 -0.38
N ASP A 38 10.03 15.71 -0.07
CA ASP A 38 10.27 14.27 -0.07
C ASP A 38 10.30 13.76 1.38
N ILE A 39 9.30 12.95 1.77
CA ILE A 39 9.12 12.48 3.15
C ILE A 39 9.57 11.03 3.24
N GLY A 40 10.50 10.75 4.16
CA GLY A 40 11.13 9.43 4.27
C GLY A 40 12.06 9.19 3.08
N CYS A 41 12.89 10.17 2.75
CA CYS A 41 13.61 10.18 1.48
C CYS A 41 14.62 9.04 1.31
N GLY A 42 15.05 8.38 2.41
CA GLY A 42 15.96 7.25 2.39
C GLY A 42 17.23 7.53 1.57
N SER A 43 17.34 6.87 0.42
CA SER A 43 18.46 7.00 -0.52
C SER A 43 18.49 8.33 -1.31
N GLY A 44 17.41 9.12 -1.28
CA GLY A 44 17.28 10.38 -2.00
C GLY A 44 16.98 10.25 -3.49
N LYS A 45 16.62 9.06 -3.97
CA LYS A 45 16.34 8.81 -5.40
C LYS A 45 15.15 9.63 -5.93
N LEU A 46 14.04 9.68 -5.18
CA LEU A 46 12.87 10.48 -5.57
C LEU A 46 13.21 11.98 -5.61
N SER A 47 13.92 12.46 -4.59
CA SER A 47 14.49 13.80 -4.58
C SER A 47 15.35 14.10 -5.81
N PHE A 48 16.25 13.18 -6.19
CA PHE A 48 17.08 13.34 -7.37
C PHE A 48 16.22 13.46 -8.65
N PHE A 49 15.22 12.61 -8.83
CA PHE A 49 14.33 12.70 -9.99
C PHE A 49 13.56 14.02 -10.01
N ALA A 50 13.01 14.45 -8.87
CA ALA A 50 12.32 15.74 -8.79
C ALA A 50 13.21 16.92 -9.22
N VAL A 51 14.46 16.99 -8.71
CA VAL A 51 15.43 18.01 -9.15
C VAL A 51 15.75 17.88 -10.64
N HIS A 52 16.03 16.66 -11.11
CA HIS A 52 16.42 16.39 -12.50
C HIS A 52 15.33 16.79 -13.49
N TYR A 53 14.06 16.58 -13.14
CA TYR A 53 12.90 16.97 -13.96
C TYR A 53 12.42 18.41 -13.70
N GLY A 54 13.24 19.22 -13.04
CA GLY A 54 13.12 20.66 -13.04
C GLY A 54 12.38 21.26 -11.85
N ALA A 55 12.26 20.55 -10.73
CA ALA A 55 11.87 21.16 -9.46
C ALA A 55 12.76 22.38 -9.16
N THR A 56 12.15 23.43 -8.65
CA THR A 56 12.86 24.64 -8.20
C THR A 56 13.73 24.30 -7.01
N HIS A 57 13.16 23.57 -6.05
CA HIS A 57 13.85 23.10 -4.86
C HIS A 57 13.19 21.83 -4.33
N VAL A 58 13.98 20.94 -3.75
CA VAL A 58 13.50 19.76 -3.03
C VAL A 58 13.98 19.81 -1.59
N TYR A 59 13.03 19.79 -0.65
CA TYR A 59 13.29 19.54 0.75
C TYR A 59 13.06 18.06 1.04
N ALA A 60 14.08 17.37 1.53
CA ALA A 60 14.01 15.95 1.84
C ALA A 60 14.13 15.75 3.35
N ILE A 61 13.16 15.06 3.96
CA ILE A 61 13.10 14.82 5.41
C ILE A 61 13.28 13.33 5.66
N ASP A 62 14.22 12.98 6.53
CA ASP A 62 14.39 11.62 7.02
C ASP A 62 15.12 11.63 8.38
N CYS A 63 14.70 10.79 9.32
CA CYS A 63 15.30 10.72 10.65
C CYS A 63 16.35 9.61 10.79
N TYR A 64 16.40 8.66 9.85
CA TYR A 64 17.31 7.51 9.86
C TYR A 64 18.32 7.54 8.71
N SER A 65 18.12 8.39 7.70
CA SER A 65 18.98 8.37 6.51
C SER A 65 20.42 8.78 6.81
N ILE A 66 21.31 7.89 6.38
CA ILE A 66 22.56 8.27 5.78
C ILE A 66 22.29 8.11 4.30
N ILE A 67 22.26 9.19 3.51
CA ILE A 67 22.31 9.05 2.04
C ILE A 67 23.66 8.38 1.74
N ASN A 68 23.67 7.05 1.76
CA ASN A 68 24.83 6.17 1.69
C ASN A 68 25.05 5.63 0.28
N ASP A 69 24.08 5.83 -0.62
CA ASP A 69 24.29 5.60 -2.04
C ASP A 69 25.19 6.71 -2.58
N SER A 70 26.49 6.40 -2.70
CA SER A 70 27.51 7.36 -3.14
C SER A 70 27.14 8.05 -4.45
N GLN A 71 26.45 7.36 -5.36
CA GLN A 71 26.07 7.95 -6.65
C GLN A 71 24.94 8.98 -6.52
N THR A 72 23.92 8.69 -5.71
CA THR A 72 22.80 9.62 -5.48
C THR A 72 23.27 10.79 -4.62
N THR A 73 24.08 10.54 -3.60
CA THR A 73 24.70 11.58 -2.77
C THR A 73 25.58 12.52 -3.58
N GLU A 74 26.48 12.00 -4.43
CA GLU A 74 27.33 12.84 -5.29
C GLU A 74 26.50 13.69 -6.26
N LYS A 75 25.47 13.10 -6.88
CA LYS A 75 24.58 13.83 -7.80
C LYS A 75 23.80 14.93 -7.09
N LEU A 76 23.25 14.66 -5.91
CA LEU A 76 22.53 15.65 -5.11
C LEU A 76 23.46 16.74 -4.55
N ASN A 77 24.69 16.39 -4.18
CA ASN A 77 25.71 17.36 -3.76
C ASN A 77 26.06 18.34 -4.90
N ASN A 78 26.08 17.86 -6.15
CA ASN A 78 26.33 18.70 -7.33
C ASN A 78 25.16 19.64 -7.69
N VAL A 79 23.99 19.47 -7.08
CA VAL A 79 22.80 20.35 -7.22
C VAL A 79 22.31 20.86 -5.86
N SER A 80 23.25 21.09 -4.95
CA SER A 80 22.99 21.54 -3.57
C SER A 80 22.25 22.88 -3.47
N ASP A 81 22.25 23.69 -4.53
CA ASP A 81 21.43 24.91 -4.63
C ASP A 81 19.92 24.63 -4.75
N LYS A 82 19.54 23.42 -5.17
CA LYS A 82 18.15 22.98 -5.40
C LYS A 82 17.70 21.84 -4.50
N PHE A 83 18.55 21.43 -3.55
CA PHE A 83 18.29 20.29 -2.68
C PHE A 83 18.69 20.60 -1.24
N THR A 84 17.85 20.21 -0.28
CA THR A 84 18.15 20.34 1.14
C THR A 84 17.69 19.10 1.90
N LEU A 85 18.63 18.39 2.50
CA LEU A 85 18.34 17.29 3.43
C LEU A 85 18.16 17.83 4.84
N ILE A 86 17.05 17.48 5.47
CA ILE A 86 16.71 17.79 6.86
C ILE A 86 16.66 16.48 7.65
N LYS A 87 17.63 16.30 8.54
CA LYS A 87 17.77 15.09 9.35
C LYS A 87 17.03 15.23 10.68
N ASP A 88 15.72 15.07 10.66
CA ASP A 88 14.89 15.14 11.86
C ASP A 88 13.57 14.39 11.65
N ARG A 89 12.83 14.18 12.73
CA ARG A 89 11.44 13.75 12.67
C ARG A 89 10.57 14.89 12.15
N ILE A 90 9.60 14.56 11.30
CA ILE A 90 8.79 15.56 10.59
C ILE A 90 8.05 16.55 11.52
N ASP A 91 7.66 16.06 12.69
CA ASP A 91 7.03 16.74 13.81
C ASP A 91 7.91 17.89 14.37
N ASN A 92 9.24 17.78 14.27
CA ASN A 92 10.19 18.80 14.71
C ASN A 92 10.60 19.78 13.60
N VAL A 93 10.30 19.46 12.34
CA VAL A 93 10.79 20.24 11.20
C VAL A 93 10.02 21.56 11.06
N VAL A 94 10.78 22.61 10.75
CA VAL A 94 10.29 23.88 10.22
C VAL A 94 10.90 24.06 8.84
N LEU A 95 10.07 24.03 7.79
CA LEU A 95 10.54 24.30 6.43
C LEU A 95 10.83 25.79 6.27
N PRO A 96 11.87 26.18 5.51
CA PRO A 96 12.19 27.57 5.22
C PRO A 96 11.27 28.17 4.13
N VAL A 97 10.07 27.61 3.97
CA VAL A 97 9.03 28.01 3.02
C VAL A 97 7.67 27.86 3.68
N ASP A 98 6.72 28.73 3.32
CA ASP A 98 5.35 28.66 3.86
C ASP A 98 4.55 27.49 3.28
N TYR A 99 4.88 27.07 2.05
CA TYR A 99 4.20 25.99 1.36
C TYR A 99 5.14 25.19 0.45
N VAL A 100 4.70 23.98 0.11
CA VAL A 100 5.23 23.16 -0.99
C VAL A 100 4.11 22.89 -2.00
N ASP A 101 4.49 22.72 -3.27
CA ASP A 101 3.52 22.45 -4.33
C ASP A 101 3.29 20.95 -4.52
N VAL A 102 4.29 20.11 -4.20
CA VAL A 102 4.21 18.65 -4.33
C VAL A 102 4.79 17.98 -3.10
N ILE A 103 4.12 16.95 -2.59
CA ILE A 103 4.68 15.97 -1.66
C ILE A 103 4.92 14.67 -2.42
N VAL A 104 6.12 14.11 -2.30
CA VAL A 104 6.46 12.75 -2.76
C VAL A 104 6.83 11.91 -1.54
N SER A 105 6.37 10.66 -1.49
CA SER A 105 6.76 9.74 -0.41
C SER A 105 6.49 8.29 -0.81
N GLU A 106 7.41 7.40 -0.45
CA GLU A 106 7.17 5.94 -0.47
C GLU A 106 6.47 5.55 0.84
N TRP A 107 5.19 5.93 0.97
CA TRP A 107 4.51 5.89 2.27
C TRP A 107 3.84 4.57 2.63
N MET A 108 3.69 3.66 1.67
CA MET A 108 2.94 2.42 1.86
C MET A 108 3.69 1.46 2.79
N GLY A 109 2.92 0.74 3.61
CA GLY A 109 3.41 -0.29 4.52
C GLY A 109 2.87 -1.69 4.23
N TYR A 110 3.16 -2.66 5.11
CA TYR A 110 2.54 -3.99 5.04
C TYR A 110 1.05 -3.88 5.31
N CYS A 111 0.24 -4.60 4.51
CA CYS A 111 -1.22 -4.44 4.51
C CYS A 111 -1.62 -2.94 4.41
N ILE A 112 -0.85 -2.17 3.64
CA ILE A 112 -0.86 -0.70 3.45
C ILE A 112 -0.60 0.16 4.71
N PHE A 113 -1.01 -0.28 5.90
CA PHE A 113 -1.02 0.55 7.11
C PHE A 113 0.15 0.31 8.07
N PHE A 114 0.69 -0.91 8.17
CA PHE A 114 1.76 -1.24 9.14
C PHE A 114 3.14 -0.82 8.63
N ASP A 115 3.93 -0.15 9.46
CA ASP A 115 5.16 0.55 9.07
C ASP A 115 4.95 1.58 7.92
N SER A 116 3.74 2.12 7.81
CA SER A 116 3.43 3.15 6.81
C SER A 116 3.82 4.55 7.27
N MET A 117 4.09 5.43 6.32
CA MET A 117 4.33 6.87 6.55
C MET A 117 3.05 7.71 6.37
N LEU A 118 1.87 7.10 6.49
CA LEU A 118 0.58 7.79 6.33
C LEU A 118 0.45 8.99 7.27
N ASP A 119 0.76 8.82 8.56
CA ASP A 119 0.69 9.92 9.55
C ASP A 119 1.65 11.09 9.22
N PRO A 120 2.96 10.87 8.98
CA PRO A 120 3.85 11.90 8.48
C PRO A 120 3.36 12.62 7.22
N VAL A 121 2.84 11.88 6.23
CA VAL A 121 2.34 12.46 4.98
C VAL A 121 1.11 13.33 5.22
N ILE A 122 0.15 12.86 6.03
CA ILE A 122 -1.05 13.62 6.42
C ILE A 122 -0.65 14.90 7.16
N PHE A 123 0.27 14.80 8.13
CA PHE A 123 0.78 15.96 8.85
C PHE A 123 1.41 17.00 7.92
N ALA A 124 2.26 16.56 6.99
CA ALA A 124 2.92 17.44 6.04
C ALA A 124 1.94 18.08 5.05
N ARG A 125 0.94 17.33 4.58
CA ARG A 125 -0.14 17.84 3.76
C ARG A 125 -0.87 18.98 4.46
N ASP A 126 -1.26 18.75 5.71
CA ASP A 126 -2.06 19.71 6.45
C ASP A 126 -1.26 20.97 6.79
N LYS A 127 0.03 20.82 7.08
CA LYS A 127 0.93 21.91 7.47
C LYS A 127 1.51 22.70 6.31
N TRP A 128 1.96 22.04 5.24
CA TRP A 128 2.79 22.66 4.20
C TRP A 128 2.25 22.53 2.77
N LEU A 129 1.37 21.57 2.48
CA LEU A 129 0.90 21.44 1.11
C LEU A 129 -0.02 22.62 0.74
N ARG A 130 0.26 23.24 -0.42
CA ARG A 130 -0.57 24.30 -0.96
C ARG A 130 -2.01 23.80 -1.17
N LYS A 131 -2.99 24.49 -0.61
CA LYS A 131 -4.39 23.99 -0.52
C LYS A 131 -5.08 23.77 -1.86
N ASP A 132 -4.92 24.70 -2.82
CA ASP A 132 -5.71 24.66 -4.06
C ASP A 132 -5.04 23.84 -5.19
N THR A 133 -3.71 23.90 -5.26
CA THR A 133 -2.96 23.30 -6.39
C THR A 133 -1.92 22.29 -5.94
N GLY A 134 -1.83 22.01 -4.64
CA GLY A 134 -0.91 21.02 -4.10
C GLY A 134 -1.25 19.62 -4.58
N ARG A 135 -0.22 18.78 -4.75
CA ARG A 135 -0.37 17.38 -5.15
C ARG A 135 0.46 16.46 -4.26
N ILE A 136 0.01 15.22 -4.08
CA ILE A 136 0.72 14.17 -3.36
C ILE A 136 1.00 13.02 -4.34
N PHE A 137 2.16 12.40 -4.22
CA PHE A 137 2.59 11.30 -5.08
C PHE A 137 3.12 10.14 -4.24
N PRO A 138 2.47 8.97 -4.29
CA PRO A 138 1.11 8.73 -4.80
C PRO A 138 0.03 9.34 -3.87
N ASP A 139 -1.17 9.60 -4.39
CA ASP A 139 -2.27 10.21 -3.63
C ASP A 139 -3.47 9.29 -3.36
N ARG A 140 -3.55 8.14 -4.02
CA ARG A 140 -4.66 7.20 -3.81
C ARG A 140 -4.18 5.78 -3.60
N ALA A 141 -4.94 5.00 -2.83
CA ALA A 141 -4.73 3.57 -2.72
C ALA A 141 -6.01 2.83 -2.35
N ARG A 142 -6.11 1.54 -2.69
CA ARG A 142 -7.18 0.66 -2.21
C ARG A 142 -6.63 -0.60 -1.61
N LEU A 143 -7.17 -1.00 -0.46
CA LEU A 143 -6.92 -2.30 0.14
C LEU A 143 -8.04 -3.26 -0.28
N HIS A 144 -7.65 -4.42 -0.79
CA HIS A 144 -8.56 -5.47 -1.26
C HIS A 144 -8.35 -6.76 -0.49
N ILE A 145 -9.39 -7.58 -0.40
CA ILE A 145 -9.32 -8.93 0.16
C ILE A 145 -9.94 -9.98 -0.74
N MET A 146 -9.40 -11.20 -0.66
CA MET A 146 -9.87 -12.39 -1.35
C MET A 146 -9.72 -13.63 -0.45
N GLY A 147 -10.47 -14.69 -0.73
CA GLY A 147 -10.37 -15.99 -0.06
C GLY A 147 -9.54 -16.99 -0.86
N ILE A 148 -8.65 -17.71 -0.18
CA ILE A 148 -7.70 -18.65 -0.80
C ILE A 148 -7.81 -20.05 -0.21
N LYS A 149 -7.50 -21.07 -1.02
CA LYS A 149 -7.64 -22.49 -0.66
C LYS A 149 -6.48 -23.09 0.14
N ASN A 150 -5.30 -22.49 0.04
CA ASN A 150 -4.09 -22.90 0.77
C ASN A 150 -3.06 -21.77 0.67
N LEU A 151 -1.95 -21.87 1.40
CA LEU A 151 -0.73 -21.10 1.18
C LEU A 151 0.39 -22.05 0.75
N LEU A 152 0.94 -21.88 -0.46
CA LEU A 152 2.09 -22.69 -0.87
C LEU A 152 3.32 -22.29 -0.05
N ASN A 153 4.05 -23.28 0.47
CA ASN A 153 5.42 -23.15 0.97
C ASN A 153 5.70 -22.25 2.19
N LYS A 154 4.68 -21.70 2.88
CA LYS A 154 4.87 -21.01 4.17
C LYS A 154 3.92 -21.54 5.24
N LYS A 155 4.46 -21.97 6.37
CA LYS A 155 3.69 -22.26 7.59
C LYS A 155 3.86 -21.08 8.55
N ALA A 156 2.75 -20.53 9.03
CA ALA A 156 2.78 -19.60 10.16
C ALA A 156 3.44 -20.29 11.36
N LYS A 157 4.39 -19.61 12.00
CA LYS A 157 4.94 -20.03 13.31
C LYS A 157 3.91 -19.79 14.41
N ASP A 158 3.14 -18.71 14.29
CA ASP A 158 2.01 -18.36 15.16
C ASP A 158 0.75 -18.16 14.30
N ILE A 159 -0.33 -18.85 14.66
CA ILE A 159 -1.62 -18.78 13.96
C ILE A 159 -2.25 -17.38 14.01
N ASN A 160 -1.88 -16.54 14.98
CA ASN A 160 -2.39 -15.18 15.15
C ASN A 160 -1.51 -14.11 14.50
N GLN A 161 -0.37 -14.50 13.93
CA GLN A 161 0.45 -13.59 13.13
C GLN A 161 0.08 -13.74 11.66
N PRO A 162 -0.30 -12.65 10.96
CA PRO A 162 -0.45 -12.69 9.52
C PRO A 162 0.87 -13.08 8.85
N ILE A 163 0.78 -13.80 7.74
CA ILE A 163 1.97 -14.17 6.96
C ILE A 163 2.09 -13.20 5.79
N VAL A 164 3.26 -12.58 5.62
CA VAL A 164 3.59 -11.86 4.39
C VAL A 164 4.13 -12.86 3.37
N GLY A 165 3.42 -13.01 2.24
CA GLY A 165 3.64 -14.08 1.28
C GLY A 165 3.14 -13.76 -0.11
N VAL A 166 3.73 -14.38 -1.13
CA VAL A 166 3.17 -14.43 -2.47
C VAL A 166 2.05 -15.47 -2.51
N CYS A 167 0.89 -15.06 -2.98
CA CYS A 167 -0.22 -15.93 -3.29
C CYS A 167 -0.34 -16.11 -4.80
N ASP A 168 -0.43 -17.36 -5.27
CA ASP A 168 -0.73 -17.63 -6.67
C ASP A 168 -2.23 -17.44 -6.92
N ASN A 169 -2.58 -16.86 -8.07
CA ASN A 169 -3.96 -16.72 -8.52
C ASN A 169 -4.71 -18.05 -8.55
N GLU A 170 -4.03 -19.15 -8.84
CA GLU A 170 -4.64 -20.47 -8.85
C GLU A 170 -5.19 -20.89 -7.47
N GLN A 171 -4.77 -20.21 -6.40
CA GLN A 171 -5.23 -20.46 -5.03
C GLN A 171 -6.51 -19.69 -4.68
N VAL A 172 -6.86 -18.64 -5.43
CA VAL A 172 -8.02 -17.78 -5.16
C VAL A 172 -9.30 -18.53 -5.50
N ILE A 173 -10.24 -18.58 -4.56
CA ILE A 173 -11.53 -19.29 -4.71
C ILE A 173 -12.76 -18.40 -4.55
N THR A 174 -12.59 -17.10 -4.25
CA THR A 174 -13.68 -16.13 -4.14
C THR A 174 -13.59 -15.04 -5.20
N ASN A 175 -14.59 -14.16 -5.25
CA ASN A 175 -14.38 -12.82 -5.80
C ASN A 175 -13.51 -11.98 -4.86
N GLU A 176 -13.34 -10.72 -5.23
CA GLU A 176 -12.62 -9.72 -4.49
C GLU A 176 -13.59 -8.73 -3.84
N CYS A 177 -13.17 -8.18 -2.71
CA CYS A 177 -13.85 -7.09 -2.03
C CYS A 177 -12.82 -6.00 -1.70
N THR A 178 -13.05 -4.78 -2.19
CA THR A 178 -12.32 -3.60 -1.73
C THR A 178 -12.78 -3.25 -0.32
N LEU A 179 -11.86 -3.25 0.65
CA LEU A 179 -12.12 -2.90 2.03
C LEU A 179 -12.18 -1.39 2.23
N VAL A 180 -11.16 -0.68 1.75
CA VAL A 180 -11.01 0.76 1.99
C VAL A 180 -10.30 1.41 0.81
N GLU A 181 -10.74 2.62 0.47
CA GLU A 181 -10.05 3.53 -0.44
C GLU A 181 -9.47 4.69 0.37
N ILE A 182 -8.18 4.94 0.17
CA ILE A 182 -7.44 6.04 0.76
C ILE A 182 -7.30 7.13 -0.31
N ASP A 183 -7.76 8.33 0.00
CA ASP A 183 -7.43 9.55 -0.74
C ASP A 183 -6.62 10.45 0.18
N LEU A 184 -5.32 10.55 -0.09
CA LEU A 184 -4.39 11.34 0.70
C LEU A 184 -4.66 12.84 0.62
N MET A 185 -5.47 13.32 -0.32
CA MET A 185 -5.87 14.73 -0.31
C MET A 185 -6.89 15.03 0.79
N THR A 186 -7.64 14.03 1.28
CA THR A 186 -8.78 14.25 2.18
C THR A 186 -8.74 13.45 3.48
N ILE A 187 -8.12 12.27 3.49
CA ILE A 187 -8.15 11.36 4.65
C ILE A 187 -7.52 11.99 5.91
N THR A 188 -8.09 11.71 7.07
CA THR A 188 -7.55 12.17 8.35
C THR A 188 -6.94 11.02 9.16
N THR A 189 -6.00 11.32 10.07
CA THR A 189 -5.40 10.30 10.95
C THR A 189 -6.43 9.43 11.68
N PRO A 190 -7.52 9.97 12.26
CA PRO A 190 -8.56 9.12 12.88
C PRO A 190 -9.22 8.12 11.92
N GLU A 191 -9.34 8.46 10.62
CA GLU A 191 -9.92 7.57 9.60
C GLU A 191 -8.98 6.41 9.20
N LEU A 192 -7.71 6.45 9.60
CA LEU A 192 -6.81 5.30 9.47
C LEU A 192 -7.19 4.14 10.40
N HIS A 193 -8.04 4.40 11.40
CA HIS A 193 -8.63 3.40 12.28
C HIS A 193 -10.07 3.16 11.86
N PHE A 194 -10.39 1.96 11.40
CA PHE A 194 -11.70 1.68 10.82
C PHE A 194 -12.22 0.31 11.20
N SER A 195 -13.54 0.16 11.08
CA SER A 195 -14.24 -1.11 11.11
C SER A 195 -15.22 -1.11 9.95
N LEU A 196 -14.96 -1.95 8.95
CA LEU A 196 -15.69 -1.94 7.68
C LEU A 196 -16.21 -3.34 7.34
N PRO A 197 -17.46 -3.46 6.86
CA PRO A 197 -18.01 -4.73 6.45
C PRO A 197 -17.39 -5.21 5.13
N PHE A 198 -17.34 -6.51 4.93
CA PHE A 198 -16.95 -7.10 3.66
C PHE A 198 -17.83 -8.28 3.28
N GLN A 199 -17.87 -8.58 1.98
CA GLN A 199 -18.58 -9.74 1.44
C GLN A 199 -17.81 -10.35 0.26
N LEU A 200 -17.60 -11.66 0.34
CA LEU A 200 -16.92 -12.48 -0.65
C LEU A 200 -17.83 -13.64 -1.04
N LYS A 201 -18.11 -13.76 -2.33
CA LYS A 201 -18.80 -14.89 -2.95
C LYS A 201 -17.79 -15.95 -3.39
N VAL A 202 -18.02 -17.19 -2.97
CA VAL A 202 -17.23 -18.35 -3.38
C VAL A 202 -17.52 -18.67 -4.85
N LYS A 203 -16.47 -18.71 -5.67
CA LYS A 203 -16.50 -19.03 -7.10
C LYS A 203 -16.24 -20.51 -7.36
N THR A 204 -15.46 -21.15 -6.50
CA THR A 204 -15.04 -22.56 -6.66
C THR A 204 -15.21 -23.28 -5.32
N SER A 205 -15.99 -24.37 -5.31
CA SER A 205 -16.14 -25.20 -4.12
C SER A 205 -14.80 -25.78 -3.67
N GLY A 206 -14.62 -25.96 -2.37
CA GLY A 206 -13.42 -26.56 -1.82
C GLY A 206 -13.15 -26.11 -0.40
N ILE A 207 -11.88 -26.04 -0.06
CA ILE A 207 -11.43 -25.58 1.25
C ILE A 207 -11.17 -24.08 1.19
N LEU A 208 -11.74 -23.31 2.10
CA LEU A 208 -11.34 -21.93 2.39
C LEU A 208 -10.38 -21.94 3.60
N PHE A 209 -9.14 -21.55 3.35
CA PHE A 209 -8.04 -21.64 4.31
C PHE A 209 -7.70 -20.29 4.95
N ALA A 210 -7.62 -19.23 4.14
CA ALA A 210 -7.24 -17.90 4.59
C ALA A 210 -7.96 -16.80 3.79
N LEU A 211 -7.99 -15.60 4.36
CA LEU A 211 -8.11 -14.37 3.57
C LEU A 211 -6.73 -13.87 3.20
N VAL A 212 -6.60 -13.30 2.01
CA VAL A 212 -5.41 -12.61 1.54
C VAL A 212 -5.77 -11.15 1.29
N ALA A 213 -4.96 -10.24 1.82
CA ALA A 213 -5.07 -8.81 1.55
C ALA A 213 -3.92 -8.35 0.66
N TYR A 214 -4.24 -7.49 -0.29
CA TYR A 214 -3.30 -6.82 -1.17
C TYR A 214 -3.83 -5.43 -1.46
N PHE A 215 -2.98 -4.53 -1.95
CA PHE A 215 -3.41 -3.17 -2.24
C PHE A 215 -2.95 -2.72 -3.62
N ASP A 216 -3.66 -1.72 -4.13
CA ASP A 216 -3.22 -0.92 -5.25
C ASP A 216 -3.01 0.54 -4.85
N VAL A 217 -2.27 1.28 -5.68
CA VAL A 217 -1.87 2.67 -5.47
C VAL A 217 -1.95 3.39 -6.80
N ALA A 218 -2.41 4.63 -6.79
CA ALA A 218 -2.64 5.42 -7.99
C ALA A 218 -2.18 6.87 -7.82
N PHE A 219 -2.02 7.53 -8.97
CA PHE A 219 -1.71 8.96 -9.11
C PHE A 219 -2.87 9.63 -9.83
N SER A 220 -3.72 10.36 -9.12
CA SER A 220 -5.00 10.82 -9.67
C SER A 220 -4.89 11.97 -10.69
N HIS A 221 -3.72 12.62 -10.79
CA HIS A 221 -3.53 13.84 -11.58
C HIS A 221 -2.56 13.70 -12.77
N SER A 222 -2.30 12.49 -13.27
CA SER A 222 -1.40 12.31 -14.40
C SER A 222 -2.00 12.83 -15.72
N SER A 223 -1.24 13.63 -16.47
CA SER A 223 -1.74 14.40 -17.63
C SER A 223 -2.13 13.57 -18.86
N ASN A 224 -2.02 12.24 -18.82
CA ASN A 224 -2.31 11.32 -19.94
C ASN A 224 -3.49 10.34 -19.72
N SER A 225 -4.42 10.58 -18.80
CA SER A 225 -5.66 9.76 -18.72
C SER A 225 -6.97 10.58 -18.80
N PRO A 226 -7.89 10.25 -19.74
CA PRO A 226 -9.30 10.56 -19.58
C PRO A 226 -9.88 9.57 -18.55
N GLN A 227 -10.45 10.12 -17.47
CA GLN A 227 -11.16 9.44 -16.39
C GLN A 227 -10.30 8.70 -15.34
N GLN A 228 -10.59 9.08 -14.09
CA GLN A 228 -10.35 8.37 -12.85
C GLN A 228 -10.47 6.84 -13.05
N SER A 229 -9.39 6.08 -12.92
CA SER A 229 -9.52 4.62 -12.90
C SER A 229 -8.32 3.98 -12.24
N PHE A 230 -8.54 3.40 -11.06
CA PHE A 230 -7.90 2.15 -10.70
C PHE A 230 -8.21 1.16 -11.83
N VAL A 231 -7.19 0.64 -12.50
CA VAL A 231 -7.40 -0.24 -13.66
C VAL A 231 -7.78 -1.63 -13.17
N GLU A 232 -9.04 -2.02 -13.34
CA GLU A 232 -9.46 -3.42 -13.17
C GLU A 232 -8.79 -4.29 -14.25
N LEU A 233 -8.05 -5.31 -13.83
CA LEU A 233 -7.35 -6.22 -14.73
C LEU A 233 -8.30 -7.28 -15.29
N ASP A 234 -8.87 -6.99 -16.44
CA ASP A 234 -9.22 -7.99 -17.45
C ASP A 234 -8.44 -7.67 -18.75
N ASP A 235 -7.92 -8.72 -19.39
CA ASP A 235 -7.19 -8.76 -20.67
C ASP A 235 -5.65 -8.61 -20.70
N GLU A 236 -5.01 -9.74 -20.99
CA GLU A 236 -3.57 -10.00 -20.99
C GLU A 236 -2.71 -9.23 -22.02
N LYS A 237 -3.23 -8.27 -22.81
CA LYS A 237 -2.44 -7.74 -23.95
C LYS A 237 -2.52 -6.25 -24.29
N LYS A 238 -3.08 -5.35 -23.46
CA LYS A 238 -3.05 -3.91 -23.78
C LYS A 238 -2.99 -3.00 -22.55
N THR A 239 -1.79 -2.75 -22.04
CA THR A 239 -1.34 -1.43 -21.52
C THR A 239 0.05 -1.55 -20.91
N GLN A 240 1.07 -1.52 -21.76
CA GLN A 240 2.46 -1.42 -21.31
C GLN A 240 2.84 0.01 -20.86
N GLN A 241 1.89 0.78 -20.34
CA GLN A 241 2.12 2.22 -20.12
C GLN A 241 1.51 2.83 -18.85
N TYR A 242 0.58 2.19 -18.15
CA TYR A 242 0.03 2.73 -16.89
C TYR A 242 -0.52 1.58 -16.05
N LEU A 243 0.35 0.87 -15.32
CA LEU A 243 -0.01 -0.25 -14.46
C LEU A 243 1.02 -0.34 -13.36
N PHE A 244 0.59 -0.52 -12.12
CA PHE A 244 1.13 -1.39 -11.03
C PHE A 244 -0.05 -1.40 -10.04
N PHE A 245 -0.83 -2.46 -9.76
CA PHE A 245 -0.59 -3.69 -9.01
C PHE A 245 -1.42 -4.82 -9.63
N SER A 246 -0.80 -5.97 -9.93
CA SER A 246 -1.43 -7.01 -10.73
C SER A 246 -1.75 -8.26 -9.94
N ARG A 247 -2.89 -8.90 -10.26
CA ARG A 247 -3.19 -10.29 -9.95
C ARG A 247 -2.07 -11.25 -10.43
N LYS A 248 -1.16 -10.86 -11.32
CA LYS A 248 -0.02 -11.72 -11.70
C LYS A 248 1.06 -11.74 -10.61
N PRO A 249 1.83 -12.83 -10.45
CA PRO A 249 2.86 -13.02 -9.41
C PRO A 249 4.11 -12.16 -9.63
N TYR A 250 3.94 -10.87 -9.92
CA TYR A 250 5.00 -9.88 -9.79
C TYR A 250 5.03 -9.48 -8.33
N VAL A 251 5.87 -10.24 -7.63
CA VAL A 251 6.28 -10.08 -6.24
C VAL A 251 6.65 -8.60 -6.00
N MET A 252 6.20 -8.03 -4.88
CA MET A 252 6.40 -6.63 -4.44
C MET A 252 6.77 -6.63 -2.95
N ASN A 253 7.45 -5.58 -2.45
CA ASN A 253 8.04 -5.52 -1.09
C ASN A 253 7.08 -5.89 0.04
N TRP A 254 5.80 -5.62 -0.13
CA TRP A 254 4.76 -5.89 0.88
C TRP A 254 4.00 -7.21 0.65
N GLN A 255 4.33 -7.92 -0.43
CA GLN A 255 3.72 -9.15 -0.93
C GLN A 255 2.19 -9.11 -0.78
N GLN A 256 1.58 -10.17 -0.24
CA GLN A 256 0.23 -10.13 0.27
C GLN A 256 0.22 -10.52 1.74
N THR A 257 -0.72 -9.96 2.50
CA THR A 257 -0.90 -10.26 3.91
C THR A 257 -1.96 -11.36 4.06
N VAL A 258 -1.56 -12.52 4.55
CA VAL A 258 -2.40 -13.71 4.66
C VAL A 258 -2.91 -13.88 6.08
N PHE A 259 -4.23 -13.85 6.23
CA PHE A 259 -4.98 -14.04 7.48
C PHE A 259 -5.58 -15.44 7.51
N SER A 260 -4.90 -16.37 8.19
CA SER A 260 -5.38 -17.74 8.36
C SER A 260 -6.73 -17.76 9.09
N LEU A 261 -7.73 -18.47 8.58
CA LEU A 261 -9.03 -18.55 9.23
C LEU A 261 -8.91 -19.15 10.66
N PRO A 262 -9.86 -18.88 11.57
CA PRO A 262 -9.92 -19.52 12.89
C PRO A 262 -10.07 -21.04 12.79
N LYS A 263 -10.79 -21.48 11.75
CA LYS A 263 -11.08 -22.86 11.42
C LYS A 263 -11.16 -23.00 9.90
N ILE A 264 -10.70 -24.13 9.38
CA ILE A 264 -10.82 -24.45 7.96
C ILE A 264 -12.30 -24.67 7.62
N TRP A 265 -12.79 -24.01 6.57
CA TRP A 265 -14.16 -24.18 6.10
C TRP A 265 -14.20 -24.94 4.79
N ASN A 266 -15.12 -25.90 4.70
CA ASN A 266 -15.53 -26.48 3.42
C ASN A 266 -16.66 -25.61 2.88
N VAL A 267 -16.43 -25.01 1.71
CA VAL A 267 -17.33 -24.06 1.08
C VAL A 267 -17.82 -24.59 -0.27
N ASP A 268 -19.07 -24.30 -0.57
CA ASP A 268 -19.70 -24.62 -1.84
C ASP A 268 -19.70 -23.40 -2.77
N ASN A 269 -19.76 -23.64 -4.09
CA ASN A 269 -19.93 -22.59 -5.08
C ASN A 269 -21.20 -21.78 -4.77
N ASN A 270 -21.07 -20.45 -4.77
CA ASN A 270 -22.08 -19.46 -4.36
C ASN A 270 -22.29 -19.30 -2.86
N ASP A 271 -21.53 -19.99 -2.01
CA ASP A 271 -21.46 -19.61 -0.59
C ASP A 271 -20.97 -18.17 -0.46
N ILE A 272 -21.39 -17.53 0.62
CA ILE A 272 -21.01 -16.16 0.94
C ILE A 272 -20.21 -16.19 2.23
N LEU A 273 -18.99 -15.68 2.17
CA LEU A 273 -18.25 -15.26 3.35
C LEU A 273 -18.46 -13.76 3.54
N MET A 274 -19.03 -13.35 4.66
CA MET A 274 -19.15 -11.93 5.00
C MET A 274 -18.68 -11.68 6.42
N GLY A 275 -18.48 -10.42 6.77
CA GLY A 275 -17.99 -10.09 8.09
C GLY A 275 -17.62 -8.63 8.22
N GLU A 276 -16.79 -8.37 9.21
CA GLU A 276 -16.30 -7.03 9.53
C GLU A 276 -14.79 -7.09 9.73
N PHE A 277 -14.07 -6.19 9.07
CA PHE A 277 -12.63 -6.04 9.16
C PHE A 277 -12.34 -4.78 9.99
N THR A 278 -11.73 -4.97 11.16
CA THR A 278 -11.38 -3.89 12.07
C THR A 278 -9.86 -3.73 12.14
N LEU A 279 -9.39 -2.52 11.91
CA LEU A 279 -7.99 -2.14 12.01
C LEU A 279 -7.83 -1.05 13.07
N CYS A 280 -6.97 -1.30 14.06
CA CYS A 280 -6.61 -0.33 15.08
C CYS A 280 -5.10 -0.37 15.33
N SER A 281 -4.41 0.75 15.09
CA SER A 281 -3.04 0.94 15.56
C SER A 281 -3.02 1.16 17.08
N ASN A 282 -2.05 0.58 17.78
CA ASN A 282 -1.82 0.86 19.20
C ASN A 282 -1.13 2.22 19.32
N THR A 283 -1.83 3.20 19.89
CA THR A 283 -1.44 4.62 19.97
C THR A 283 -0.17 4.92 20.78
N SER A 284 0.47 3.92 21.38
CA SER A 284 1.57 4.10 22.34
C SER A 284 2.96 3.68 21.84
N SER A 285 3.09 2.91 20.75
CA SER A 285 4.44 2.59 20.23
C SER A 285 4.58 2.43 18.71
N ASN A 286 3.51 2.43 17.90
CA ASN A 286 3.59 2.10 16.45
C ASN A 286 4.26 0.74 16.13
N GLU A 287 4.64 -0.06 17.13
CA GLU A 287 5.35 -1.33 16.94
C GLU A 287 4.43 -2.50 16.60
N GLU A 288 3.12 -2.36 16.84
CA GLU A 288 2.14 -3.40 16.58
C GLU A 288 0.82 -2.84 16.05
N MET A 289 0.28 -3.52 15.04
CA MET A 289 -1.04 -3.26 14.49
C MET A 289 -2.00 -4.40 14.82
N ASN A 290 -3.14 -4.04 15.40
CA ASN A 290 -4.19 -5.00 15.75
C ASN A 290 -5.23 -5.04 14.63
N ILE A 291 -5.40 -6.23 14.05
CA ILE A 291 -6.45 -6.49 13.05
C ILE A 291 -7.41 -7.51 13.64
N THR A 292 -8.70 -7.20 13.68
CA THR A 292 -9.73 -8.16 14.10
C THR A 292 -10.68 -8.40 12.96
N ILE A 293 -10.89 -9.66 12.63
CA ILE A 293 -11.79 -10.05 11.54
C ILE A 293 -12.89 -10.93 12.13
N LEU A 294 -14.14 -10.48 11.95
CA LEU A 294 -15.33 -11.29 12.13
C LEU A 294 -15.62 -12.01 10.82
N TYR A 295 -15.91 -13.30 10.89
CA TYR A 295 -16.16 -14.18 9.76
C TYR A 295 -17.53 -14.83 9.93
N LYS A 296 -18.37 -14.76 8.90
CA LYS A 296 -19.65 -15.46 8.79
C LYS A 296 -19.70 -16.24 7.49
N HIS A 297 -19.83 -17.56 7.60
CA HIS A 297 -20.06 -18.45 6.47
C HIS A 297 -21.56 -18.62 6.27
N ILE A 298 -22.06 -18.14 5.14
CA ILE A 298 -23.47 -18.26 4.74
C ILE A 298 -23.56 -19.20 3.55
N HIS A 299 -24.45 -20.18 3.67
CA HIS A 299 -24.79 -21.11 2.61
C HIS A 299 -26.22 -20.87 2.14
N ASN A 300 -26.45 -20.96 0.85
CA ASN A 300 -27.79 -20.92 0.29
C ASN A 300 -28.30 -22.34 0.09
N ASP A 301 -29.09 -22.84 1.05
CA ASP A 301 -29.73 -24.13 0.97
C ASP A 301 -30.98 -24.04 0.08
N SER A 302 -31.17 -25.00 -0.82
CA SER A 302 -32.29 -24.99 -1.77
C SER A 302 -33.67 -25.11 -1.11
N GLU A 303 -33.75 -25.67 0.09
CA GLU A 303 -35.01 -25.87 0.83
C GLU A 303 -35.19 -24.83 1.94
N GLN A 304 -34.11 -24.42 2.61
CA GLN A 304 -34.15 -23.57 3.80
C GLN A 304 -33.74 -22.11 3.55
N GLY A 305 -33.24 -21.79 2.35
CA GLY A 305 -32.75 -20.47 1.99
C GLY A 305 -31.38 -20.15 2.61
N LEU A 306 -31.10 -18.87 2.86
CA LEU A 306 -29.81 -18.43 3.41
C LEU A 306 -29.66 -18.84 4.87
N MET A 307 -28.62 -19.61 5.17
CA MET A 307 -28.32 -20.12 6.50
C MET A 307 -26.88 -19.79 6.91
N ILE A 308 -26.69 -19.36 8.14
CA ILE A 308 -25.36 -19.18 8.73
C ILE A 308 -24.84 -20.56 9.15
N LYS A 309 -23.81 -21.06 8.46
CA LYS A 309 -23.15 -22.33 8.77
C LYS A 309 -22.15 -22.20 9.92
N ASP A 310 -21.46 -21.07 10.01
CA ASP A 310 -20.45 -20.80 11.05
C ASP A 310 -20.26 -19.28 11.23
N GLU A 311 -19.93 -18.88 12.45
CA GLU A 311 -19.58 -17.51 12.81
C GLU A 311 -18.40 -17.54 13.77
N GLN A 312 -17.31 -16.86 13.41
CA GLN A 312 -16.05 -16.88 14.14
C GLN A 312 -15.44 -15.49 14.16
N GLN A 313 -14.66 -15.18 15.19
CA GLN A 313 -13.87 -13.95 15.25
C GLN A 313 -12.43 -14.32 15.57
N LYS A 314 -11.48 -13.63 14.93
CA LYS A 314 -10.06 -13.78 15.26
C LYS A 314 -9.32 -12.46 15.20
N LYS A 315 -8.42 -12.31 16.17
CA LYS A 315 -7.51 -11.18 16.29
C LYS A 315 -6.14 -11.59 15.75
N TYR A 316 -5.55 -10.70 14.98
CA TYR A 316 -4.23 -10.78 14.42
C TYR A 316 -3.38 -9.62 14.92
N ILE A 317 -2.10 -9.90 15.11
CA ILE A 317 -1.10 -8.90 15.48
C ILE A 317 -0.05 -8.90 14.38
N LEU A 318 0.11 -7.75 13.74
CA LEU A 318 1.17 -7.49 12.77
C LEU A 318 2.24 -6.66 13.49
N GLY A 319 3.46 -7.18 13.56
CA GLY A 319 4.61 -6.68 14.30
C GLY A 319 5.89 -7.38 13.88
#